data_AF-C7CEC9-F1
#
_entry.id   AF-C7CEC9-F1
#
_cell.length_a   1.000
_cell.length_b   1.000
_cell.length_c   1.000
_cell.angle_alpha   90.00
_cell.angle_beta   90.00
_cell.angle_gamma   90.00
#
_symmetry.space_group_name_H-M   'P 1'
#
loop_
_entity.id
_entity.type
_entity.pdbx_description
1 polymer ?
#
loop_
_entity_poly.entity_id
_entity_poly.type
_entity_poly.pdbx_seq_one_letter_code
_entity_poly.pdbx_strand_id
1 'polypeptide(L)'
;MRHLMRHTVFAGLAASLVGVSLVSSAFAAPGCLDGRRKIQEASALRYQARQEARLGNHDRVCDTLDEIGDRYHEAQDAFEDCGADIVSIDLRSELRSLRAAKQVNRCD
;
A
#
# COMPACT_ATOMS: atom_id res chain seq x y z
N MET A 1 34.25 23.43 39.38
CA MET A 1 34.56 22.47 38.29
C MET A 1 33.64 21.24 38.23
N ARG A 2 33.06 20.76 39.35
CA ARG A 2 32.15 19.58 39.35
C ARG A 2 30.77 19.78 38.69
N HIS A 3 30.28 21.02 38.59
CA HIS A 3 28.98 21.31 37.95
C HIS A 3 29.05 21.22 36.42
N LEU A 4 30.14 21.66 35.79
CA LEU A 4 30.29 21.67 34.32
C LEU A 4 30.23 20.26 33.71
N MET A 5 30.83 19.27 34.39
CA MET A 5 30.85 17.86 33.94
C MET A 5 29.47 17.17 34.03
N ARG A 6 28.58 17.61 34.92
CA ARG A 6 27.23 17.01 35.02
C ARG A 6 26.36 17.45 33.85
N HIS A 7 26.50 18.71 33.40
CA HIS A 7 25.73 19.23 32.27
C HIS A 7 26.15 18.63 30.92
N THR A 8 27.44 18.35 30.72
CA THR A 8 27.92 17.71 29.49
C THR A 8 27.49 16.26 29.37
N VAL A 9 27.44 15.51 30.49
CA VAL A 9 26.95 14.12 30.52
C VAL A 9 25.44 14.05 30.26
N PHE A 10 24.65 14.95 30.84
CA PHE A 10 23.21 15.02 30.59
C PHE A 10 22.87 15.45 29.16
N ALA A 11 23.64 16.38 28.57
CA ALA A 11 23.46 16.80 27.19
C ALA A 11 23.79 15.68 26.18
N GLY A 12 24.84 14.88 26.45
CA GLY A 12 25.20 13.74 25.60
C GLY A 12 24.16 12.61 25.61
N LEU A 13 23.53 12.35 26.76
CA LEU A 13 22.46 11.35 26.89
C LEU A 13 21.14 11.81 26.24
N ALA A 14 20.79 13.09 26.35
CA ALA A 14 19.62 13.64 25.67
C ALA A 14 19.78 13.63 24.13
N ALA A 15 20.98 13.94 23.63
CA ALA A 15 21.27 13.91 22.19
C ALA A 15 21.22 12.50 21.60
N SER A 16 21.63 11.48 22.36
CA SER A 16 21.59 10.08 21.93
C SER A 16 20.17 9.49 21.96
N LEU A 17 19.32 9.88 22.91
CA LEU A 17 17.91 9.48 22.94
C LEU A 17 17.10 10.07 21.76
N VAL A 18 17.33 11.34 21.42
CA VAL A 18 16.67 11.98 20.26
C VAL A 18 17.12 11.37 18.93
N GLY A 19 18.41 11.01 18.81
CA GLY A 19 18.96 10.37 17.61
C GLY A 19 18.39 8.97 17.32
N VAL A 20 18.09 8.19 18.36
CA VAL A 20 17.53 6.83 18.21
C VAL A 20 16.04 6.86 17.82
N SER A 21 15.27 7.82 18.33
CA SER A 21 13.83 7.95 18.00
C SER A 21 13.53 8.36 16.55
N LEU A 22 14.50 8.90 15.81
CA LEU A 22 14.31 9.34 14.43
C LEU A 22 14.56 8.24 13.38
N VAL A 23 15.11 7.08 13.77
CA VAL A 23 15.41 5.97 12.85
C VAL A 23 14.33 4.89 12.88
N SER A 24 13.45 4.88 13.88
CA SER A 24 12.49 3.79 14.09
C SER A 24 11.25 3.83 13.18
N SER A 25 11.01 4.92 12.45
CA SER A 25 9.80 5.05 11.61
C SER A 25 9.89 4.38 10.23
N ALA A 26 11.01 3.74 9.90
CA ALA A 26 11.26 3.19 8.56
C ALA A 26 11.31 1.66 8.48
N PHE A 27 11.19 0.93 9.60
CA PHE A 27 10.99 -0.52 9.57
C PHE A 27 9.52 -0.81 9.24
N ALA A 28 9.17 -0.57 7.98
CA ALA A 28 7.92 -0.99 7.40
C ALA A 28 7.77 -2.50 7.65
N ALA A 29 6.70 -2.89 8.34
CA ALA A 29 6.34 -4.29 8.44
C ALA A 29 6.20 -4.85 7.01
N PRO A 30 6.73 -6.06 6.74
CA PRO A 30 6.79 -6.63 5.39
C PRO A 30 5.42 -6.63 4.67
N GLY A 31 4.31 -6.75 5.40
CA GLY A 31 2.95 -6.61 4.86
C GLY A 31 2.68 -5.25 4.18
N CYS A 32 3.14 -4.13 4.74
CA CYS A 32 2.96 -2.81 4.09
C CYS A 32 3.77 -2.65 2.78
N LEU A 33 4.89 -3.36 2.64
CA LEU A 33 5.62 -3.38 1.37
C LEU A 33 4.90 -4.25 0.36
N ASP A 34 4.39 -5.40 0.81
CA ASP A 34 3.64 -6.31 -0.04
C ASP A 34 2.34 -5.70 -0.55
N GLY A 35 1.55 -5.07 0.33
CA GLY A 35 0.33 -4.36 -0.05
C GLY A 35 0.58 -3.27 -1.09
N ARG A 36 1.69 -2.53 -0.95
CA ARG A 36 2.10 -1.53 -1.97
C ARG A 36 2.49 -2.18 -3.29
N ARG A 37 3.17 -3.32 -3.26
CA ARG A 37 3.50 -4.09 -4.47
C ARG A 37 2.23 -4.57 -5.18
N LYS A 38 1.26 -5.09 -4.43
CA LYS A 38 -0.04 -5.54 -4.96
C LYS A 38 -0.87 -4.42 -5.59
N ILE A 39 -0.85 -3.21 -5.00
CA ILE A 39 -1.44 -2.03 -5.64
C ILE A 39 -0.77 -1.72 -6.98
N GLN A 40 0.56 -1.81 -7.07
CA GLN A 40 1.28 -1.58 -8.33
C GLN A 40 0.95 -2.63 -9.38
N GLU A 41 0.87 -3.90 -9.00
CA GLU A 41 0.42 -5.00 -9.88
C GLU A 41 -1.00 -4.71 -10.43
N ALA A 42 -1.94 -4.36 -9.56
CA ALA A 42 -3.30 -3.97 -9.95
C ALA A 42 -3.31 -2.76 -10.91
N SER A 43 -2.44 -1.78 -10.70
CA SER A 43 -2.33 -0.61 -11.59
C SER A 43 -1.87 -0.97 -13.00
N ALA A 44 -0.95 -1.93 -13.12
CA ALA A 44 -0.46 -2.43 -14.39
C ALA A 44 -1.55 -3.21 -15.13
N LEU A 45 -2.28 -4.07 -14.42
CA LEU A 45 -3.43 -4.79 -14.95
C LEU A 45 -4.54 -3.84 -15.42
N ARG A 46 -4.80 -2.72 -14.71
CA ARG A 46 -5.75 -1.70 -15.19
C ARG A 46 -5.33 -1.08 -16.52
N TYR A 47 -4.04 -0.87 -16.73
CA TYR A 47 -3.56 -0.44 -18.03
C TYR A 47 -3.81 -1.53 -19.09
N GLN A 48 -3.49 -2.79 -18.78
CA GLN A 48 -3.76 -3.92 -19.66
C GLN A 48 -5.24 -4.06 -20.04
N ALA A 49 -6.17 -4.03 -19.08
CA ALA A 49 -7.60 -4.13 -19.33
C ALA A 49 -8.10 -3.03 -20.30
N ARG A 50 -7.58 -1.80 -20.18
CA ARG A 50 -7.90 -0.72 -21.12
C ARG A 50 -7.39 -1.01 -22.52
N GLN A 51 -6.22 -1.62 -22.65
CA GLN A 51 -5.66 -2.00 -23.93
C GLN A 51 -6.45 -3.15 -24.57
N GLU A 52 -6.86 -4.14 -23.78
CA GLU A 52 -7.70 -5.25 -24.24
C GLU A 52 -9.07 -4.77 -24.70
N ALA A 53 -9.68 -3.82 -23.97
CA ALA A 53 -10.94 -3.20 -24.37
C ALA A 53 -10.81 -2.45 -25.70
N ARG A 54 -9.69 -1.76 -25.93
CA ARG A 54 -9.40 -1.09 -27.23
C ARG A 54 -9.24 -2.08 -28.38
N LEU A 55 -8.78 -3.30 -28.09
CA LEU A 55 -8.67 -4.39 -29.05
C LEU A 55 -9.98 -5.17 -29.23
N GLY A 56 -11.03 -4.84 -28.46
CA GLY A 56 -12.31 -5.54 -28.50
C GLY A 56 -12.28 -6.94 -27.89
N ASN A 57 -11.26 -7.27 -27.08
CA ASN A 57 -11.12 -8.59 -26.48
C ASN A 57 -11.88 -8.64 -25.13
N HIS A 58 -13.19 -8.81 -25.21
CA HIS A 58 -14.10 -8.74 -24.06
C HIS A 58 -13.78 -9.78 -22.97
N ASP A 59 -13.61 -11.05 -23.34
CA ASP A 59 -13.29 -12.13 -22.38
C ASP A 59 -12.03 -11.79 -21.58
N ARG A 60 -10.97 -11.35 -22.28
CA ARG A 60 -9.69 -10.99 -21.65
C ARG A 60 -9.81 -9.77 -20.74
N VAL A 61 -10.66 -8.80 -21.12
CA VAL A 61 -10.98 -7.66 -20.23
C VAL A 61 -11.59 -8.17 -18.94
N CYS A 62 -12.57 -9.07 -18.99
CA CYS A 62 -13.22 -9.60 -17.80
C CYS A 62 -12.23 -10.39 -16.92
N ASP A 63 -11.41 -11.27 -17.51
CA ASP A 63 -10.35 -11.98 -16.79
C ASP A 63 -9.38 -11.01 -16.10
N THR A 64 -8.93 -9.98 -16.80
CA THR A 64 -8.01 -8.98 -16.23
C THR A 64 -8.69 -8.17 -15.12
N LEU A 65 -9.99 -7.84 -15.26
CA LEU A 65 -10.76 -7.15 -14.22
C LEU A 65 -10.98 -8.03 -12.97
N ASP A 66 -11.11 -9.34 -13.13
CA ASP A 66 -11.14 -10.29 -12.02
C ASP A 66 -9.79 -10.32 -11.30
N GLU A 67 -8.69 -10.44 -12.04
CA GLU A 67 -7.34 -10.45 -11.45
C GLU A 67 -7.02 -9.15 -10.71
N ILE A 68 -7.46 -7.99 -11.21
CA ILE A 68 -7.32 -6.71 -10.48
C ILE A 68 -8.02 -6.79 -9.11
N GLY A 69 -9.19 -7.44 -9.05
CA GLY A 69 -9.93 -7.65 -7.80
C GLY A 69 -9.11 -8.47 -6.81
N ASP A 70 -8.53 -9.58 -7.27
CA ASP A 70 -7.69 -10.44 -6.45
C ASP A 70 -6.48 -9.67 -5.89
N ARG A 71 -5.79 -8.87 -6.73
CA ARG A 71 -4.66 -8.04 -6.27
C ARG A 71 -5.08 -6.99 -5.24
N TYR A 72 -6.27 -6.41 -5.35
CA TYR A 72 -6.78 -5.50 -4.33
C TYR A 72 -7.13 -6.22 -3.03
N HIS A 73 -7.70 -7.42 -3.08
CA HIS A 73 -7.95 -8.20 -1.87
C HIS A 73 -6.64 -8.63 -1.18
N GLU A 74 -5.67 -9.15 -1.94
CA GLU A 74 -4.32 -9.45 -1.42
C GLU A 74 -3.64 -8.20 -0.81
N ALA A 75 -3.80 -7.03 -1.43
CA ALA A 75 -3.28 -5.79 -0.88
C ALA A 75 -3.95 -5.39 0.42
N GLN A 76 -5.29 -5.53 0.49
CA GLN A 76 -6.06 -5.23 1.69
C GLN A 76 -5.58 -6.08 2.88
N ASP A 77 -5.49 -7.40 2.69
CA ASP A 77 -5.03 -8.33 3.72
C ASP A 77 -3.63 -7.94 4.21
N ALA A 78 -2.72 -7.61 3.29
CA ALA A 78 -1.35 -7.21 3.64
C ALA A 78 -1.26 -5.88 4.42
N PHE A 79 -2.18 -4.93 4.18
CA PHE A 79 -2.26 -3.69 4.95
C PHE A 79 -2.92 -3.90 6.32
N GLU A 80 -3.93 -4.76 6.41
CA GLU A 80 -4.55 -5.14 7.67
C GLU A 80 -3.54 -5.83 8.59
N ASP A 81 -2.75 -6.78 8.06
CA ASP A 81 -1.65 -7.45 8.77
C ASP A 81 -0.57 -6.49 9.27
N CYS A 82 -0.34 -5.39 8.55
CA CYS A 82 0.64 -4.37 8.90
C CYS A 82 0.09 -3.28 9.85
N GLY A 83 -1.22 -3.29 10.15
CA GLY A 83 -1.89 -2.28 10.99
C GLY A 83 -2.11 -0.94 10.29
N ALA A 84 -2.22 -0.93 8.96
CA ALA A 84 -2.38 0.27 8.13
C ALA A 84 -3.84 0.51 7.67
N ASP A 85 -4.80 0.47 8.61
CA ASP A 85 -6.24 0.53 8.34
C ASP A 85 -6.71 1.71 7.46
N ILE A 86 -6.05 2.87 7.52
CA ILE A 86 -6.42 4.02 6.68
C ILE A 86 -6.20 3.72 5.19
N VAL A 87 -5.17 2.95 4.84
CA VAL A 87 -4.90 2.56 3.45
C VAL A 87 -5.99 1.63 2.92
N SER A 88 -6.62 0.81 3.79
CA SER A 88 -7.76 -0.02 3.43
C SER A 88 -8.97 0.80 2.94
N ILE A 89 -9.11 2.06 3.36
CA ILE A 89 -10.21 2.95 2.94
C ILE A 89 -10.07 3.31 1.46
N ASP A 90 -8.85 3.58 0.99
CA ASP A 90 -8.59 3.89 -0.42
C ASP A 90 -8.88 2.66 -1.30
N LEU A 91 -8.47 1.47 -0.84
CA LEU A 91 -8.79 0.20 -1.48
C LEU A 91 -10.30 -0.06 -1.62
N ARG A 92 -11.12 0.31 -0.63
CA ARG A 92 -12.59 0.21 -0.77
C ARG A 92 -13.12 1.11 -1.89
N SER A 93 -12.53 2.29 -2.08
CA SER A 93 -12.86 3.16 -3.19
C SER A 93 -12.48 2.51 -4.53
N GLU A 94 -11.29 1.93 -4.59
CA GLU A 94 -10.81 1.23 -5.79
C GLU A 94 -11.62 -0.01 -6.15
N LEU A 95 -12.08 -0.78 -5.15
CA LEU A 95 -12.99 -1.91 -5.37
C LEU A 95 -14.37 -1.45 -5.85
N ARG A 96 -14.88 -0.27 -5.42
CA ARG A 96 -16.11 0.30 -5.98
C ARG A 96 -15.93 0.71 -7.44
N SER A 97 -14.81 1.36 -7.75
CA SER A 97 -14.42 1.69 -9.13
C SER A 97 -14.32 0.44 -10.01
N LEU A 98 -13.72 -0.64 -9.48
CA LEU A 98 -13.62 -1.91 -10.17
C LEU A 98 -15.00 -2.53 -10.47
N ARG A 99 -15.92 -2.52 -9.49
CA ARG A 99 -17.30 -3.01 -9.72
C ARG A 99 -18.01 -2.22 -10.82
N ALA A 100 -17.86 -0.90 -10.85
CA ALA A 100 -18.41 -0.09 -11.93
C ALA A 100 -17.79 -0.45 -13.29
N ALA A 101 -16.48 -0.72 -13.34
CA ALA A 101 -15.81 -1.17 -14.57
C ALA A 101 -16.32 -2.54 -15.04
N LYS A 102 -16.49 -3.52 -14.13
CA LYS A 102 -17.08 -4.83 -14.46
C LYS A 102 -18.50 -4.69 -14.99
N GLN A 103 -19.32 -3.85 -14.36
CA GLN A 103 -20.69 -3.58 -14.81
C GLN A 103 -20.75 -2.97 -16.22
N VAL A 104 -19.86 -2.01 -16.51
CA VAL A 104 -19.77 -1.37 -17.85
C VAL A 104 -19.37 -2.39 -18.91
N ASN A 105 -18.47 -3.30 -18.57
CA ASN A 105 -18.03 -4.36 -19.46
C ASN A 105 -18.92 -5.61 -19.43
N ARG A 106 -19.97 -5.68 -18.59
CA ARG A 106 -20.85 -6.86 -18.43
C ARG A 106 -20.06 -8.14 -18.10
N CYS A 107 -19.12 -8.01 -17.15
CA CYS A 107 -18.33 -9.13 -16.62
C CYS A 107 -19.00 -9.73 -15.39
N ASP A 108 -20.31 -9.95 -15.47
CA ASP A 108 -21.16 -10.34 -14.34
C ASP A 108 -20.76 -11.68 -13.71
#